data_AF-A0A4Y9S823-F1
#
_entry.id   AF-A0A4Y9S823-F1
#
_cell.length_a   1.000
_cell.length_b   1.000
_cell.length_c   1.000
_cell.angle_alpha   90.00
_cell.angle_beta   90.00
_cell.angle_gamma   90.00
#
_symmetry.space_group_name_H-M   'P 1'
#
loop_
_entity.id
_entity.type
_entity.pdbx_description
1 polymer ?
#
loop_
_entity_poly.entity_id
_entity_poly.type
_entity_poly.pdbx_seq_one_letter_code
_entity_poly.pdbx_strand_id
1 'polypeptide(L)' 'MLRLALQILWPAFLVAIAAEGCFFSAFDVEDLMQLTGVHTLEPLAGYTLGFFFFWFWITLGASLSFYLRHVPNDGNHRL' A
#
# COMPACT_ATOMS: atom_id res chain seq x y z
N MET A 1 -7.33 -16.33 10.91
CA MET A 1 -6.42 -15.17 10.79
C MET A 1 -5.59 -15.23 9.51
N LEU A 2 -4.72 -16.25 9.31
CA LEU A 2 -3.82 -16.34 8.13
C LEU A 2 -4.54 -16.29 6.76
N ARG A 3 -5.71 -16.93 6.64
CA ARG A 3 -6.50 -16.97 5.40
C ARG A 3 -7.04 -15.59 4.99
N LEU A 4 -7.39 -14.74 5.96
CA LEU A 4 -7.82 -13.36 5.73
C LEU A 4 -6.64 -12.48 5.34
N ALA A 5 -5.49 -12.68 5.99
CA ALA A 5 -4.26 -11.99 5.61
C ALA A 5 -3.92 -12.26 4.14
N LEU A 6 -3.93 -13.52 3.67
CA LEU A 6 -3.72 -13.84 2.25
C LEU A 6 -4.76 -13.21 1.31
N GLN A 7 -6.03 -13.10 1.72
CA GLN A 7 -7.08 -12.45 0.93
C GLN A 7 -6.89 -10.94 0.78
N ILE A 8 -6.19 -10.30 1.71
CA ILE A 8 -5.92 -8.86 1.69
C ILE A 8 -4.55 -8.57 1.05
N LEU A 9 -3.51 -9.29 1.47
CA LEU A 9 -2.14 -9.09 1.02
C LEU A 9 -1.96 -9.33 -0.48
N TRP A 10 -2.62 -10.38 -1.00
CA TRP A 10 -2.48 -10.76 -2.41
C TRP A 10 -3.02 -9.71 -3.39
N PRO A 11 -4.29 -9.26 -3.30
CA PRO A 11 -4.76 -8.17 -4.15
C PRO A 11 -4.07 -6.84 -3.83
N ALA A 12 -3.70 -6.56 -2.57
CA ALA A 12 -2.94 -5.35 -2.24
C ALA A 12 -1.57 -5.32 -2.94
N PHE A 13 -0.90 -6.47 -3.05
CA PHE A 13 0.36 -6.61 -3.77
C PHE A 13 0.23 -6.24 -5.25
N LEU A 14 -0.81 -6.75 -5.93
CA LEU A 14 -1.06 -6.43 -7.34
C LEU A 14 -1.36 -4.94 -7.57
N VAL A 15 -2.18 -4.34 -6.70
CA VAL A 15 -2.48 -2.89 -6.77
C VAL A 15 -1.25 -2.06 -6.47
N ALA A 16 -0.40 -2.49 -5.54
CA ALA A 16 0.86 -1.82 -5.23
C ALA A 16 1.82 -1.81 -6.43
N ILE A 17 2.00 -2.94 -7.12
CA ILE A 17 2.82 -3.00 -8.34
C ILE A 17 2.28 -2.05 -9.41
N ALA A 18 0.96 -2.05 -9.62
CA ALA A 18 0.34 -1.16 -10.61
C ALA A 18 0.52 0.32 -10.24
N ALA A 19 0.32 0.67 -8.96
CA ALA A 19 0.47 2.03 -8.46
C ALA A 19 1.93 2.50 -8.54
N GLU A 20 2.88 1.64 -8.16
CA GLU A 20 4.32 1.88 -8.28
C GLU A 20 4.72 2.13 -9.74
N GLY A 21 4.30 1.27 -10.66
CA GLY A 21 4.57 1.43 -12.09
C GLY A 21 3.98 2.73 -12.66
N CYS A 22 2.75 3.09 -12.27
CA CYS A 22 2.14 4.36 -12.63
C CYS A 22 2.89 5.55 -12.01
N PHE A 23 3.31 5.45 -10.76
CA PHE A 23 4.03 6.50 -10.05
C PHE A 23 5.39 6.76 -10.70
N PHE A 24 6.19 5.72 -10.95
CA PHE A 24 7.50 5.88 -11.60
C PHE A 24 7.40 6.23 -13.08
N SER A 25 6.30 5.90 -13.76
CA SER A 25 6.04 6.42 -15.11
C SER A 25 5.71 7.91 -15.11
N ALA A 26 5.18 8.46 -14.00
CA ALA A 26 4.82 9.86 -13.86
C ALA A 26 5.92 10.71 -13.20
N PHE A 27 6.71 10.11 -12.32
CA PHE A 27 7.77 10.74 -11.53
C PHE A 27 9.06 9.95 -11.72
N ASP A 28 10.11 10.63 -12.23
CA ASP A 28 11.41 10.00 -12.40
C ASP A 28 12.10 9.84 -11.04
N VAL A 29 12.69 8.67 -10.77
CA VAL A 29 13.38 8.39 -9.50
C VAL A 29 14.58 9.31 -9.33
N GLU A 30 15.23 9.67 -10.43
CA GLU A 30 16.41 10.52 -10.45
C GLU A 30 16.08 11.96 -9.98
N ASP A 31 14.92 12.49 -10.35
CA ASP A 31 14.43 13.80 -9.89
C ASP A 31 14.10 13.80 -8.39
N LEU A 32 13.49 12.72 -7.90
CA LEU A 32 13.21 12.53 -6.47
C LEU A 32 14.51 12.40 -5.64
N MET A 33 15.53 11.74 -6.19
CA MET A 33 16.85 11.63 -5.56
C MET A 33 17.59 12.96 -5.53
N GLN A 34 17.47 13.78 -6.57
CA GLN A 34 18.01 15.13 -6.58
C GLN A 34 17.33 16.02 -5.54
N LEU A 35 16.01 15.93 -5.39
CA LEU A 35 15.24 16.74 -4.45
C LEU A 35 15.50 16.38 -2.97
N THR A 36 15.77 15.12 -2.68
CA THR A 36 16.05 14.65 -1.30
C THR A 36 17.51 14.85 -0.86
N GLY A 37 18.41 15.19 -1.79
CA GLY A 37 19.83 15.41 -1.51
C GLY A 37 20.61 14.14 -1.17
N VAL A 38 19.99 12.96 -1.24
CA VAL A 38 20.61 11.67 -0.94
C VAL A 38 21.19 11.09 -2.23
N HIS A 39 22.30 11.67 -2.68
CA HIS A 39 22.99 11.28 -3.92
C HIS A 39 23.63 9.88 -3.89
N THR A 40 23.59 9.20 -2.74
CA THR A 40 24.25 7.90 -2.51
C THR A 40 23.29 6.72 -2.42
N LEU A 41 21.97 6.93 -2.48
CA LEU A 41 21.03 5.81 -2.49
C LEU A 41 21.05 5.18 -3.89
N GLU A 42 21.22 3.85 -3.94
CA GLU A 42 21.05 3.11 -5.20
C GLU A 42 19.63 3.32 -5.73
N PRO A 43 19.43 3.54 -7.04
CA PRO A 43 18.10 3.67 -7.64
C PRO A 43 17.17 2.52 -7.24
N LEU A 44 17.73 1.31 -7.13
CA LEU A 44 17.03 0.10 -6.67
C LEU A 44 16.40 0.25 -5.27
N ALA A 45 17.06 0.98 -4.36
CA ALA A 45 16.53 1.28 -3.04
C ALA A 45 15.30 2.20 -3.13
N GLY A 46 15.30 3.16 -4.06
CA GLY A 46 14.16 4.04 -4.32
C GLY A 46 12.93 3.27 -4.82
N TYR A 47 13.12 2.38 -5.80
CA TYR A 47 12.05 1.52 -6.32
C TYR A 47 11.45 0.62 -5.23
N THR A 48 12.31 -0.10 -4.50
CA THR A 48 11.85 -1.01 -3.44
C THR A 48 11.14 -0.29 -2.29
N LEU A 49 11.63 0.89 -1.87
CA LEU A 49 10.93 1.71 -0.87
C LEU A 49 9.56 2.19 -1.34
N GLY A 50 9.45 2.62 -2.61
CA GLY A 50 8.18 2.99 -3.22
C GLY A 50 7.19 1.84 -3.20
N PHE A 51 7.62 0.65 -3.65
CA PHE A 51 6.83 -0.56 -3.60
C PHE A 51 6.31 -0.85 -2.17
N PHE A 52 7.21 -0.89 -1.17
CA PHE A 52 6.83 -1.18 0.22
C PHE A 52 5.88 -0.12 0.78
N PHE A 53 6.10 1.16 0.45
CA PHE A 53 5.25 2.25 0.89
C PHE A 53 3.82 2.10 0.36
N PHE A 54 3.66 1.93 -0.96
CA PHE A 54 2.34 1.74 -1.57
C PHE A 54 1.67 0.46 -1.06
N TRP A 55 2.41 -0.64 -0.99
CA TRP A 55 1.88 -1.91 -0.50
C TRP A 55 1.40 -1.84 0.94
N PHE A 56 2.17 -1.19 1.83
CA PHE A 56 1.77 -0.99 3.22
C PHE A 56 0.51 -0.14 3.32
N TRP A 57 0.44 0.98 2.57
CA TRP A 57 -0.72 1.88 2.61
C TRP A 57 -2.01 1.22 2.10
N ILE A 58 -1.91 0.48 0.99
CA ILE A 58 -3.05 -0.26 0.41
C ILE A 58 -3.50 -1.37 1.37
N THR A 59 -2.55 -2.12 1.93
CA THR A 59 -2.84 -3.16 2.92
C THR A 59 -3.52 -2.58 4.16
N LEU A 60 -3.08 -1.42 4.64
CA LEU A 60 -3.67 -0.72 5.77
C LEU A 60 -5.11 -0.29 5.48
N GLY A 61 -5.36 0.32 4.32
CA GLY A 61 -6.70 0.75 3.90
C GLY A 61 -7.67 -0.42 3.73
N ALA A 62 -7.20 -1.53 3.14
CA ALA A 62 -8.00 -2.74 3.00
C ALA A 62 -8.29 -3.40 4.35
N SER A 63 -7.30 -3.42 5.26
CA SER A 63 -7.47 -3.90 6.64
C SER A 63 -8.47 -3.05 7.43
N LEU A 64 -8.40 -1.72 7.29
CA LEU A 64 -9.36 -0.80 7.92
C LEU A 64 -10.78 -1.00 7.35
N SER A 65 -10.91 -1.15 6.04
CA SER A 65 -12.20 -1.45 5.40
C SER A 65 -12.78 -2.77 5.87
N PHE A 66 -11.92 -3.78 6.09
CA PHE A 66 -12.33 -5.06 6.65
C PHE A 66 -12.76 -4.93 8.12
N TYR A 67 -12.01 -4.15 8.92
CA TYR A 67 -12.34 -3.85 10.32
C TYR A 67 -13.67 -3.13 10.44
N LEU A 68 -13.91 -2.08 9.65
CA LEU A 68 -15.17 -1.33 9.61
C LEU A 68 -16.36 -2.21 9.20
N ARG A 69 -16.16 -3.18 8.30
CA ARG A 69 -17.20 -4.16 7.93
C ARG A 69 -17.49 -5.18 9.05
N HIS A 70 -16.54 -5.44 9.94
CA HIS A 70 -16.66 -6.40 11.03
C HIS A 70 -17.02 -5.77 12.38
N VAL A 71 -16.95 -4.43 12.50
CA VAL A 71 -17.61 -3.70 13.59
C VAL A 71 -19.10 -4.07 13.53
N PRO A 72 -19.62 -4.78 14.54
CA PRO A 72 -21.03 -5.10 14.58
C PRO A 72 -21.80 -3.78 14.53
N ASN A 73 -22.82 -3.72 13.67
CA ASN A 73 -23.84 -2.70 13.83
C ASN A 73 -24.68 -3.16 15.02
N ASP A 74 -24.39 -2.70 16.23
CA ASP A 74 -25.24 -2.85 17.44
C ASP A 74 -26.55 -2.03 17.30
N GLY A 75 -27.19 -2.16 16.14
CA GLY A 75 -28.58 -1.83 15.90
C GLY A 75 -29.46 -2.88 16.55
N ASN A 76 -29.67 -2.70 17.84
CA ASN A 76 -30.78 -3.21 18.63
C ASN A 76 -32.10 -3.23 17.82
N HIS A 77 -32.39 -4.34 17.14
CA HIS A 77 -33.74 -4.70 16.72
C HIS A 77 -34.28 -5.76 17.67
N ARG A 78 -34.48 -5.34 18.92
CA ARG A 78 -35.53 -5.88 19.77
C ARG A 78 -36.85 -5.26 19.34
N LEU A 79 -37.59 -5.93 18.47
CA LEU A 79 -39.05 -5.86 18.39
C LEU A 79 -39.57 -7.25 18.02
#